data_AF-A0A0G1PA87-F1
#
_entry.id   AF-A0A0G1PA87-F1
#
_cell.length_a   1.000
_cell.length_b   1.000
_cell.length_c   1.000
_cell.angle_alpha   90.00
_cell.angle_beta   90.00
_cell.angle_gamma   90.00
#
_symmetry.space_group_name_H-M   'P 1'
#
loop_
_entity.id
_entity.type
_entity.pdbx_description
1 polymer ?
#
loop_
_entity_poly.entity_id
_entity_poly.type
_entity_poly.pdbx_seq_one_letter_code
_entity_poly.pdbx_strand_id
1 'polypeptide(L)' 'MSGIRVIYAYHTAASKVDFIELYFKGEKENEDRERIKEYLKNQNLAHHPI' A
#
# COMPACT_ATOMS: atom_id res chain seq x y z
N MET A 1 -19.19 1.54 14.53
CA MET A 1 -19.07 0.49 13.50
C MET A 1 -17.67 -0.11 13.57
N SER A 2 -17.52 -1.40 13.85
CA SER A 2 -16.21 -2.08 13.84
C SER A 2 -15.88 -2.49 12.41
N GLY A 3 -14.84 -1.91 11.82
CA GLY A 3 -14.33 -2.37 10.55
C GLY A 3 -12.93 -1.83 10.32
N ILE A 4 -12.11 -2.64 9.67
CA ILE A 4 -10.73 -2.32 9.34
C ILE A 4 -10.65 -2.17 7.82
N ARG A 5 -9.86 -1.22 7.35
CA ARG A 5 -9.47 -1.11 5.95
C ARG A 5 -7.98 -1.44 5.83
N VAL A 6 -7.65 -2.27 4.84
CA VAL A 6 -6.28 -2.65 4.50
C VAL A 6 -6.00 -2.16 3.10
N ILE A 7 -4.90 -1.44 2.92
CA ILE A 7 -4.37 -1.08 1.60
C ILE A 7 -3.16 -1.97 1.34
N TYR A 8 -3.19 -2.68 0.21
CA TYR A 8 -2.12 -3.59 -0.18
C TYR A 8 -1.81 -3.48 -1.68
N ALA A 9 -0.60 -3.88 -2.07
CA ALA A 9 -0.24 -4.11 -3.45
C ALA A 9 0.02 -5.60 -3.66
N TYR A 10 -0.50 -6.15 -4.76
CA TYR A 10 -0.23 -7.52 -5.17
C TYR A 10 0.66 -7.53 -6.42
N HIS A 11 1.84 -8.13 -6.28
CA HIS A 11 2.82 -8.30 -7.35
C HIS A 11 2.67 -9.69 -7.92
N THR A 12 1.93 -9.81 -9.02
CA THR A 12 1.63 -11.09 -9.68
C THR A 12 2.89 -11.85 -10.09
N ALA A 13 3.89 -11.16 -10.63
CA ALA A 13 5.14 -11.76 -11.09
C ALA A 13 5.93 -12.45 -9.96
N ALA A 14 5.89 -11.89 -8.76
CA ALA A 14 6.59 -12.41 -7.59
C ALA A 14 5.68 -13.22 -6.65
N SER A 15 4.38 -13.35 -6.96
CA SER A 15 3.35 -13.85 -6.03
C SER A 15 3.48 -13.24 -4.63
N LYS A 16 3.78 -11.93 -4.58
CA LYS A 16 4.10 -11.19 -3.36
C LYS A 16 2.99 -10.20 -3.02
N VAL A 17 2.64 -10.11 -1.74
CA VAL A 17 1.71 -9.10 -1.20
C VAL A 17 2.50 -8.13 -0.32
N ASP A 18 2.42 -6.83 -0.62
CA ASP A 18 2.95 -5.76 0.21
C ASP A 18 1.80 -5.06 0.94
N PHE A 19 1.88 -5.01 2.28
CA PHE A 19 0.94 -4.26 3.11
C PHE A 19 1.39 -2.81 3.24
N ILE A 20 0.53 -1.87 2.88
CA ILE A 20 0.87 -0.43 2.76
C ILE A 20 0.25 0.39 3.89
N GLU A 21 -1.02 0.12 4.25
CA GLU A 21 -1.72 0.84 5.31
C GLU A 21 -2.79 -0.02 5.97
N LEU A 22 -3.00 0.17 7.27
CA LEU A 22 -4.04 -0.46 8.07
C LEU A 22 -4.67 0.60 8.97
N TYR A 23 -5.99 0.76 8.92
CA TYR A 23 -6.68 1.76 9.74
C TYR A 23 -8.13 1.36 10.04
N PHE A 24 -8.70 1.93 11.12
CA PHE A 24 -10.09 1.71 11.44
C PHE A 24 -11.00 2.55 10.53
N LYS A 25 -12.15 1.98 10.15
CA LYS A 25 -13.09 2.62 9.22
C LYS A 25 -13.55 4.01 9.66
N GLY A 26 -13.56 4.29 10.96
CA GLY A 26 -13.97 5.58 11.53
C GLY A 26 -12.87 6.63 11.59
N GLU A 27 -11.61 6.29 11.30
CA GLU A 27 -10.47 7.22 11.42
C GLU A 27 -10.15 7.94 10.12
N LYS A 28 -10.57 7.40 8.96
CA LYS A 28 -10.26 7.95 7.64
C LYS A 28 -11.43 7.74 6.67
N GLU A 29 -11.84 8.80 5.98
CA GLU A 29 -12.92 8.74 4.99
C GLU A 29 -12.50 8.05 3.68
N ASN A 30 -11.32 8.38 3.14
CA ASN A 30 -10.86 7.93 1.83
C ASN A 30 -9.38 7.49 1.82
N GLU A 31 -9.00 6.72 0.80
CA GLU A 31 -7.60 6.35 0.54
C GLU A 31 -6.80 7.53 -0.04
N ASP A 32 -5.53 7.63 0.33
CA ASP A 32 -4.60 8.62 -0.24
C ASP A 32 -3.80 7.97 -1.38
N ARG A 33 -4.29 8.16 -2.61
CA ARG A 33 -3.72 7.53 -3.82
C ARG A 33 -2.33 8.04 -4.16
N GLU A 34 -2.03 9.30 -3.88
CA GLU A 34 -0.73 9.89 -4.21
C GLU A 34 0.35 9.34 -3.29
N ARG A 35 0.06 9.22 -1.99
CA ARG A 35 0.94 8.56 -1.02
C ARG A 35 1.24 7.10 -1.39
N ILE A 36 0.23 6.37 -1.88
CA ILE A 36 0.41 4.98 -2.33
C ILE A 36 1.31 4.91 -3.56
N LYS A 37 1.10 5.80 -4.56
CA LYS A 37 1.95 5.85 -5.76
C LYS A 37 3.40 6.17 -5.40
N GLU A 38 3.62 7.12 -4.49
CA GLU A 38 4.96 7.48 -4.02
C GLU A 38 5.64 6.31 -3.31
N TYR A 39 4.93 5.62 -2.41
CA TYR A 39 5.44 4.41 -1.76
C TYR A 39 5.87 3.35 -2.79
N LEU A 40 5.02 3.04 -3.78
CA LEU A 40 5.30 2.04 -4.80
C LEU A 40 6.48 2.43 -5.71
N LYS A 41 6.61 3.73 -6.04
CA LYS A 41 7.75 4.24 -6.81
C LYS A 41 9.07 4.04 -6.05
N ASN A 42 9.07 4.34 -4.75
CA ASN A 42 10.26 4.20 -3.91
C ASN A 42 10.65 2.73 -3.69
N GLN A 43 9.67 1.81 -3.62
CA GLN A 43 9.94 0.36 -3.56
C GLN A 43 10.59 -0.16 -4.86
N ASN A 44 10.18 0.34 -6.02
CA ASN A 44 10.80 -0.04 -7.30
C ASN A 44 12.26 0.46 -7.42
N LEU A 45 12.57 1.61 -6.83
CA LEU A 45 13.93 2.16 -6.81
C LEU A 45 14.86 1.38 -5.87
N ALA A 46 14.35 0.83 -4.77
CA ALA A 46 15.13 0.00 -3.86
C ALA A 46 15.52 -1.37 -4.45
N HIS A 47 14.88 -1.82 -5.54
CA HIS A 47 15.10 -3.13 -6.14
C HIS A 47 16.04 -3.13 -7.36
N HIS A 48 16.48 -1.96 -7.85
CA HIS A 48 17.55 -1.82 -8.83
C HIS A 48 18.80 -1.23 -8.15
N PRO A 49 19.70 -2.06 -7.60
CA PRO A 49 21.02 -1.57 -7.22
C PRO A 49 21.76 -1.21 -8.51
N ILE A 50 22.26 0.03 -8.58
CA ILE A 50 23.21 0.50 -9.59
C ILE A 50 24.52 -0.27 -9.41
#